data_AF-A0A9Q3DZ45-F1
#
_entry.id   AF-A0A9Q3DZ45-F1
#
_cell.length_a   1.000
_cell.length_b   1.000
_cell.length_c   1.000
_cell.angle_alpha   90.00
_cell.angle_beta   90.00
_cell.angle_gamma   90.00
#
_symmetry.space_group_name_H-M   'P 1'
#
loop_
_entity.id
_entity.type
_entity.pdbx_description
1 polymer ?
#
loop_
_entity_poly.entity_id
_entity_poly.type
_entity_poly.pdbx_seq_one_letter_code
_entity_poly.pdbx_strand_id
1 'polypeptide(L)'
;MPQDTANKNLCKHTQDSQTFLVTPTKGMKYIHETATKMTVCFDNALHPLIIDSGAHFSIVARNYLDNHFLNWESQLLPTKAKNFKSASGKMTSIGTIIKEIIISHRKGYIRLNPQFLVLNDSDIQRFLLGTDYQRMYCIDI
;
A
#
# COMPACT_ATOMS: atom_id res chain seq x y z
N MET A 1 -4.96 -24.39 16.39
CA MET A 1 -5.05 -23.85 15.02
C MET A 1 -6.51 -23.69 14.65
N PRO A 2 -7.01 -22.44 14.59
CA PRO A 2 -7.71 -22.02 13.37
C PRO A 2 -7.62 -20.49 13.15
N GLN A 3 -6.73 -20.02 12.29
CA GLN A 3 -6.71 -18.61 11.82
C GLN A 3 -6.62 -18.52 10.28
N ASP A 4 -6.35 -19.62 9.58
CA ASP A 4 -6.09 -19.60 8.13
C ASP A 4 -7.35 -19.59 7.24
N THR A 5 -8.50 -20.03 7.76
CA THR A 5 -9.72 -20.17 6.95
C THR A 5 -10.45 -18.85 6.73
N ALA A 6 -10.30 -17.88 7.64
CA ALA A 6 -10.88 -16.55 7.50
C ALA A 6 -10.15 -15.70 6.45
N ASN A 7 -8.82 -15.84 6.35
CA ASN A 7 -7.98 -15.05 5.45
C ASN A 7 -8.24 -15.35 3.96
N LYS A 8 -8.62 -16.58 3.60
CA LYS A 8 -8.89 -16.96 2.20
C LYS A 8 -10.21 -16.41 1.63
N ASN A 9 -11.14 -15.98 2.50
CA ASN A 9 -12.45 -15.49 2.06
C ASN A 9 -12.52 -13.97 1.90
N LEU A 10 -11.56 -13.24 2.47
CA LEU A 10 -11.51 -11.78 2.39
C LEU A 10 -11.35 -11.28 0.95
N CYS A 11 -10.55 -11.98 0.14
CA CYS A 11 -10.24 -11.57 -1.23
C CYS A 11 -11.25 -12.07 -2.28
N LYS A 12 -12.34 -12.77 -1.90
CA LYS A 12 -13.27 -13.42 -2.85
C LYS A 12 -14.60 -12.70 -3.07
N HIS A 13 -14.91 -11.64 -2.33
CA HIS A 13 -16.19 -10.94 -2.44
C HIS A 13 -16.02 -9.43 -2.37
N THR A 14 -15.68 -8.80 -3.50
CA THR A 14 -15.39 -7.36 -3.58
C THR A 14 -16.54 -6.61 -4.24
N GLN A 15 -17.10 -5.62 -3.55
CA GLN A 15 -17.93 -4.56 -4.13
C GLN A 15 -17.14 -3.26 -4.06
N ASP A 16 -17.22 -2.43 -5.10
CA ASP A 16 -16.50 -1.16 -5.17
C ASP A 16 -17.13 -0.12 -4.21
N SER A 17 -16.32 0.49 -3.35
CA SER A 17 -16.76 1.52 -2.40
C SER A 17 -16.04 2.84 -2.67
N GLN A 18 -16.80 3.92 -2.77
CA GLN A 18 -16.35 5.25 -3.21
C GLN A 18 -15.86 6.18 -2.08
N THR A 19 -15.84 5.77 -0.81
CA THR A 19 -15.45 6.72 0.27
C THR A 19 -14.81 6.05 1.48
N PHE A 20 -13.66 6.59 1.90
CA PHE A 20 -12.94 6.24 3.13
C PHE A 20 -13.46 7.15 4.27
N LEU A 21 -14.24 6.59 5.19
CA LEU A 21 -14.61 7.27 6.45
C LEU A 21 -14.30 6.30 7.57
N VAL A 22 -13.05 6.30 8.02
CA VAL A 22 -12.70 5.63 9.27
C VAL A 22 -13.24 6.50 10.39
N THR A 23 -14.54 6.40 10.70
CA THR A 23 -15.09 7.09 11.87
C THR A 23 -14.56 6.36 13.11
N PRO A 24 -13.71 6.99 13.94
CA PRO A 24 -13.13 6.32 15.08
C PRO A 24 -14.19 6.03 16.15
N THR A 25 -14.09 4.87 16.79
CA THR A 25 -14.90 4.56 17.97
C THR A 25 -14.35 5.36 19.16
N LYS A 26 -15.22 6.07 19.87
CA LYS A 26 -14.89 6.93 21.03
C LYS A 26 -14.00 6.18 22.04
N GLY A 27 -12.78 6.67 22.28
CA GLY A 27 -11.88 6.16 23.34
C GLY A 27 -10.51 5.61 22.91
N MET A 28 -10.20 5.53 21.60
CA MET A 28 -8.86 5.16 21.15
C MET A 28 -7.95 6.41 21.13
N LYS A 29 -6.96 6.45 22.02
CA LYS A 29 -5.99 7.54 22.14
C LYS A 29 -5.17 7.68 20.85
N TYR A 30 -5.15 8.88 20.30
CA TYR A 30 -4.20 9.32 19.29
C TYR A 30 -2.80 9.31 19.90
N ILE A 31 -2.00 8.32 19.57
CA ILE A 31 -0.55 8.51 19.58
C ILE A 31 -0.24 9.08 18.19
N HIS A 32 0.49 10.21 18.16
CA HIS A 32 1.05 10.83 16.96
C HIS A 32 1.93 9.84 16.19
N GLU A 33 1.33 8.90 15.48
CA GLU A 33 2.00 8.07 14.50
C GLU A 33 1.68 8.68 13.14
N THR A 34 2.68 9.30 12.49
CA THR A 34 2.57 9.91 11.15
C THR A 34 2.26 8.90 10.03
N ALA A 35 2.11 7.63 10.41
CA ALA A 35 2.04 6.47 9.56
C ALA A 35 0.97 5.51 10.09
N THR A 36 -0.13 5.35 9.37
CA THR A 36 -1.16 4.33 9.70
C THR A 36 -0.79 3.00 9.06
N LYS A 37 -0.59 1.97 9.89
CA LYS A 37 -0.28 0.60 9.42
C LYS A 37 -1.57 -0.18 9.20
N MET A 38 -1.65 -0.88 8.08
CA MET A 38 -2.77 -1.76 7.77
C MET A 38 -2.33 -2.99 6.98
N THR A 39 -3.24 -3.94 6.86
CA THR A 39 -3.07 -5.10 5.98
C THR A 39 -4.03 -4.97 4.80
N VAL A 40 -3.51 -5.17 3.60
CA VAL A 40 -4.28 -5.11 2.35
C VAL A 40 -4.15 -6.42 1.59
N CYS A 41 -5.14 -6.77 0.79
CA CYS A 41 -5.04 -7.90 -0.11
C CYS A 41 -4.49 -7.45 -1.48
N PHE A 42 -3.42 -8.10 -1.93
CA PHE A 42 -2.88 -8.03 -3.30
C PHE A 42 -2.84 -9.45 -3.86
N ASP A 43 -3.25 -9.66 -5.11
CA ASP A 43 -3.11 -10.95 -5.79
C ASP A 43 -3.60 -12.16 -4.94
N ASN A 44 -4.67 -11.97 -4.17
CA ASN A 44 -5.25 -12.93 -3.21
C ASN A 44 -4.38 -13.28 -1.98
N ALA A 45 -3.36 -12.50 -1.67
CA ALA A 45 -2.50 -12.62 -0.50
C ALA A 45 -2.53 -11.34 0.35
N LEU A 46 -2.36 -11.48 1.66
CA LEU A 46 -2.33 -10.37 2.60
C LEU A 46 -0.91 -9.79 2.70
N HIS A 47 -0.79 -8.47 2.58
CA HIS A 47 0.47 -7.76 2.68
C HIS A 47 0.36 -6.52 3.59
N PRO A 48 1.45 -6.17 4.28
CA PRO A 48 1.53 -4.90 5.01
C PRO A 48 1.55 -3.69 4.06
N LEU A 49 0.75 -2.69 4.41
CA LEU A 49 0.74 -1.35 3.80
C LEU A 49 0.86 -0.30 4.91
N ILE A 50 1.63 0.75 4.66
CA ILE A 50 1.62 1.98 5.48
C ILE A 50 1.02 3.11 4.68
N ILE A 51 0.10 3.86 5.28
CA ILE A 51 -0.33 5.18 4.80
C ILE A 51 0.57 6.20 5.48
N ASP A 52 1.46 6.83 4.71
CA ASP A 52 2.51 7.72 5.22
C ASP A 52 2.35 9.15 4.69
N SER A 53 1.96 10.08 5.56
CA SER A 53 1.83 11.50 5.19
C SER A 53 3.17 12.18 4.88
N GLY A 54 4.29 11.59 5.33
CA GLY A 54 5.64 12.08 5.06
C GLY A 54 6.18 11.69 3.68
N ALA A 55 5.53 10.74 2.99
CA ALA A 55 5.93 10.31 1.67
C ALA A 55 5.14 11.04 0.58
N HIS A 56 5.85 11.69 -0.34
CA HIS A 56 5.19 12.33 -1.47
C HIS A 56 4.63 11.31 -2.47
N PHE A 57 5.36 10.21 -2.67
CA PHE A 57 4.99 9.16 -3.60
C PHE A 57 4.68 7.86 -2.88
N SER A 58 3.78 7.09 -3.48
CA SER A 58 3.58 5.69 -3.13
C SER A 58 4.72 4.84 -3.68
N ILE A 59 5.33 4.02 -2.81
CA ILE A 59 6.56 3.29 -3.11
C ILE A 59 6.48 1.83 -2.67
N VAL A 60 7.32 1.01 -3.30
CA VAL A 60 7.61 -0.36 -2.87
C VAL A 60 9.07 -0.68 -3.18
N ALA A 61 9.70 -1.50 -2.35
CA ALA A 61 11.07 -1.93 -2.58
C ALA A 61 11.14 -3.11 -3.56
N ARG A 62 12.18 -3.13 -4.40
CA ARG A 62 12.44 -4.21 -5.36
C ARG A 62 12.54 -5.57 -4.67
N ASN A 63 13.36 -5.67 -3.62
CA ASN A 63 13.57 -6.91 -2.86
C ASN A 63 12.26 -7.46 -2.27
N TYR A 64 11.35 -6.59 -1.85
CA TYR A 64 10.04 -6.98 -1.36
C TYR A 64 9.19 -7.57 -2.50
N LEU A 65 9.24 -6.99 -3.70
CA LEU A 65 8.57 -7.57 -4.86
C LEU A 65 9.17 -8.93 -5.25
N ASP A 66 10.50 -9.04 -5.28
CA ASP A 66 11.23 -10.28 -5.59
C ASP A 66 10.81 -11.44 -4.67
N ASN A 67 10.57 -11.14 -3.39
CA ASN A 67 10.20 -12.14 -2.39
C ASN A 67 8.73 -12.55 -2.40
N HIS A 68 7.84 -11.73 -2.96
CA HIS A 68 6.40 -11.87 -2.78
C HIS A 68 5.59 -11.99 -4.07
N PHE A 69 6.11 -11.53 -5.21
CA PHE A 69 5.38 -11.47 -6.46
C PHE A 69 6.19 -12.10 -7.60
N LEU A 70 5.71 -13.22 -8.13
CA LEU A 70 6.33 -13.84 -9.29
C LEU A 70 6.14 -12.94 -10.53
N ASN A 71 7.20 -12.80 -11.32
CA ASN A 71 7.20 -12.08 -12.61
C ASN A 71 6.74 -10.61 -12.53
N TRP A 72 6.87 -9.94 -11.37
CA TRP A 72 6.49 -8.53 -11.23
C TRP A 72 7.24 -7.61 -12.22
N GLU A 73 8.47 -7.99 -12.61
CA GLU A 73 9.29 -7.25 -13.59
C GLU A 73 8.59 -7.11 -14.95
N SER A 74 7.74 -8.07 -15.34
CA SER A 74 6.95 -7.99 -16.59
C SER A 74 5.85 -6.92 -16.54
N GLN A 75 5.48 -6.46 -15.34
CA GLN A 75 4.49 -5.42 -15.10
C GLN A 75 5.16 -4.05 -14.92
N LEU A 76 6.50 -3.97 -15.02
CA LEU A 76 7.25 -2.76 -14.78
C LEU A 76 7.04 -1.75 -15.92
N LEU A 77 6.47 -0.61 -15.58
CA LEU A 77 6.27 0.51 -16.49
C LEU A 77 7.42 1.52 -16.35
N PRO A 78 7.86 2.14 -17.46
CA PRO A 78 8.93 3.13 -17.42
C PRO A 78 8.51 4.35 -16.60
N THR A 79 9.46 4.90 -15.82
CA THR A 79 9.25 6.13 -15.04
C THR A 79 10.21 7.23 -15.47
N LYS A 80 9.73 8.49 -15.43
CA LYS A 80 10.57 9.68 -15.65
C LYS A 80 11.35 10.08 -14.40
N ALA A 81 10.82 9.74 -13.23
CA ALA A 81 11.44 10.09 -11.96
C ALA A 81 12.44 8.99 -11.61
N LYS A 82 13.74 9.30 -11.61
CA LYS A 82 14.82 8.30 -11.39
C LYS A 82 15.44 8.36 -10.00
N ASN A 83 15.50 9.54 -9.38
CA ASN A 83 16.21 9.76 -8.13
C ASN A 83 15.34 10.56 -7.16
N PHE A 84 15.29 10.11 -5.91
CA PHE A 84 14.53 10.73 -4.84
C PHE A 84 15.42 10.96 -3.63
N LYS A 85 15.05 11.94 -2.80
CA LYS A 85 15.64 12.14 -1.48
C LYS A 85 14.68 11.56 -0.45
N SER A 86 15.21 10.66 0.36
CA SER A 86 14.57 10.16 1.58
C SER A 86 15.34 10.66 2.81
N ALA A 87 14.77 10.49 3.99
CA ALA A 87 15.47 10.78 5.24
C ALA A 87 16.77 9.98 5.39
N SER A 88 16.82 8.78 4.81
CA SER A 88 17.98 7.86 4.82
C SER A 88 18.97 8.09 3.67
N GLY A 89 18.75 9.09 2.81
CA GLY A 89 19.64 9.41 1.69
C GLY A 89 18.97 9.33 0.32
N LYS A 90 19.80 9.20 -0.73
CA LYS A 90 19.31 9.12 -2.11
C LYS A 90 18.76 7.72 -2.39
N MET A 91 17.60 7.65 -3.03
CA MET A 91 16.99 6.42 -3.50
C MET A 91 16.82 6.47 -5.01
N THR A 92 17.09 5.36 -5.69
CA THR A 92 16.89 5.24 -7.14
C THR A 92 15.68 4.36 -7.42
N SER A 93 14.83 4.78 -8.37
CA SER A 93 13.73 3.95 -8.85
C SER A 93 14.00 3.38 -10.23
N ILE A 94 13.48 2.18 -10.48
CA ILE A 94 13.66 1.43 -11.73
C ILE A 94 12.42 1.48 -12.63
N GLY A 95 11.29 1.91 -12.09
CA GLY A 95 10.03 1.96 -12.80
C GLY A 95 8.87 2.16 -11.86
N THR A 96 7.68 1.91 -12.37
CA THR A 96 6.45 1.87 -11.58
C THR A 96 5.69 0.59 -11.85
N ILE A 97 4.92 0.13 -10.87
CA ILE A 97 3.96 -0.97 -11.03
C ILE A 97 2.59 -0.50 -10.58
N ILE A 98 1.54 -0.98 -11.24
CA ILE A 98 0.17 -0.78 -10.80
C ILE A 98 -0.24 -2.03 -10.05
N LYS A 99 -0.75 -1.88 -8.83
CA LYS A 99 -1.23 -3.02 -8.05
C LYS A 99 -2.59 -2.72 -7.44
N GLU A 100 -3.54 -3.61 -7.66
CA GLU A 100 -4.86 -3.54 -7.03
C GLU A 100 -4.72 -3.84 -5.53
N ILE A 101 -5.09 -2.88 -4.68
CA ILE A 101 -5.26 -3.10 -3.24
C ILE A 101 -6.73 -3.25 -2.91
N ILE A 102 -7.03 -4.31 -2.15
CA ILE A 102 -8.32 -4.49 -1.50
C ILE A 102 -8.15 -4.25 -0.01
N ILE A 103 -8.89 -3.27 0.50
CA ILE A 103 -8.95 -2.89 1.90
C ILE A 103 -10.28 -3.33 2.49
N SER A 104 -10.24 -4.02 3.63
CA SER A 104 -11.45 -4.34 4.39
C SER A 104 -11.97 -3.12 5.14
N HIS A 105 -13.26 -2.85 5.01
CA HIS A 105 -13.95 -1.76 5.68
C HIS A 105 -15.20 -2.30 6.42
N ARG A 106 -15.70 -1.57 7.43
CA ARG A 106 -16.86 -2.01 8.22
C ARG A 106 -18.14 -2.24 7.39
N LYS A 107 -18.24 -1.60 6.22
CA LYS A 107 -19.39 -1.69 5.32
C LYS A 107 -19.13 -2.49 4.04
N GLY A 108 -18.00 -3.18 3.93
CA GLY A 108 -17.63 -3.92 2.72
C GLY A 108 -16.14 -3.83 2.44
N TYR A 109 -15.78 -3.71 1.16
CA TYR A 109 -14.39 -3.63 0.72
C TYR A 109 -14.18 -2.37 -0.10
N ILE A 110 -12.95 -1.86 -0.08
CA ILE A 110 -12.54 -0.72 -0.90
C ILE A 110 -11.43 -1.24 -1.81
N ARG A 111 -11.58 -0.99 -3.11
CA ARG A 111 -10.61 -1.35 -4.12
C ARG A 111 -9.93 -0.08 -4.62
N LEU A 112 -8.60 -0.04 -4.58
CA LEU A 112 -7.80 1.05 -5.14
C LEU A 112 -6.79 0.46 -6.11
N ASN A 113 -6.38 1.23 -7.12
CA ASN A 113 -5.38 0.81 -8.10
C ASN A 113 -4.17 1.76 -8.11
N PRO A 114 -3.44 1.87 -6.99
CA PRO A 114 -2.27 2.72 -6.91
C PRO A 114 -1.12 2.26 -7.80
N GLN A 115 -0.41 3.25 -8.33
CA GLN A 115 0.86 3.11 -9.01
C GLN A 115 1.98 3.33 -7.99
N PHE A 116 2.78 2.31 -7.76
CA PHE A 116 3.92 2.37 -6.86
C PHE A 116 5.21 2.57 -7.64
N LEU A 117 6.03 3.54 -7.22
CA LEU A 117 7.43 3.60 -7.65
C LEU A 117 8.20 2.44 -7.04
N VAL A 118 8.90 1.69 -7.89
CA VAL A 118 9.74 0.59 -7.46
C VAL A 118 11.15 1.11 -7.18
N LEU A 119 11.56 1.03 -5.92
CA LEU A 119 12.87 1.49 -5.45
C LEU A 119 13.88 0.34 -5.49
N ASN A 120 15.03 0.57 -6.13
CA ASN A 120 16.09 -0.43 -6.25
C ASN A 120 16.85 -0.62 -4.94
N ASP A 121 17.14 0.48 -4.25
CA ASP A 121 18.06 0.52 -3.12
C ASP A 121 17.30 0.76 -1.81
N SER A 122 16.35 -0.13 -1.49
CA SER A 122 15.49 0.01 -0.32
C SER A 122 15.29 -1.32 0.39
N ASP A 123 15.35 -1.30 1.72
CA ASP A 123 15.06 -2.46 2.58
C ASP A 123 13.62 -2.47 3.13
N ILE A 124 12.75 -1.63 2.58
CA ILE A 124 11.36 -1.50 3.04
C ILE A 124 10.60 -2.80 2.73
N GLN A 125 10.24 -3.55 3.78
CA GLN A 125 9.50 -4.83 3.68
C GLN A 125 7.98 -4.66 3.67
N ARG A 126 7.46 -3.67 2.95
CA ARG A 126 6.02 -3.33 2.88
C ARG A 126 5.73 -2.37 1.75
N PHE A 127 4.46 -2.26 1.38
CA PHE A 127 4.00 -1.17 0.52
C PHE A 127 3.83 0.12 1.33
N LEU A 128 4.00 1.25 0.66
CA LEU A 128 3.79 2.55 1.27
C LEU A 128 2.92 3.40 0.34
N LEU A 129 1.78 3.84 0.87
CA LEU A 129 0.83 4.73 0.22
C LEU A 129 1.11 6.18 0.65
N GLY A 130 1.69 6.94 -0.25
CA GLY A 130 2.06 8.33 -0.04
C GLY A 130 0.88 9.30 -0.23
N THR A 131 1.21 10.58 -0.11
CA THR A 131 0.25 11.69 -0.26
C THR A 131 -0.32 11.83 -1.67
N ASP A 132 0.35 11.29 -2.69
CA ASP A 132 -0.14 11.18 -4.06
C ASP A 132 -1.51 10.46 -4.13
N TYR A 133 -1.64 9.36 -3.41
CA TYR A 133 -2.88 8.58 -3.37
C TYR A 133 -3.77 8.90 -2.17
N GLN A 134 -3.23 9.38 -1.05
CA GLN A 134 -4.06 9.86 0.06
C GLN A 134 -4.98 11.00 -0.39
N ARG A 135 -4.43 11.97 -1.12
CA ARG A 135 -5.23 13.09 -1.65
C ARG A 135 -6.22 12.64 -2.71
N MET A 136 -5.80 11.74 -3.61
CA MET A 136 -6.64 11.23 -4.69
C MET A 136 -7.88 10.48 -4.16
N TYR A 137 -7.72 9.73 -3.07
CA TYR A 137 -8.78 8.93 -2.48
C TYR A 137 -9.41 9.56 -1.23
N CYS A 138 -9.10 10.82 -0.93
CA CYS A 138 -9.59 11.54 0.25
C CYS A 138 -9.38 10.75 1.56
N ILE A 139 -8.20 10.15 1.70
CA ILE A 139 -7.80 9.44 2.92
C ILE A 139 -7.27 10.48 3.91
N ASP A 140 -7.99 10.64 5.02
CA ASP A 140 -7.61 11.47 6.16
C ASP A 140 -7.07 10.57 7.28
N ILE A 141 -5.93 10.94 7.87
CA ILE A 141 -5.18 10.16 8.88
C ILE A 141 -4.92 10.99 10.13
#